data_AF-A0A3B8QCR7-F1
#
_entry.id   AF-A0A3B8QCR7-F1
#
_cell.length_a   1.000
_cell.length_b   1.000
_cell.length_c   1.000
_cell.angle_alpha   90.00
_cell.angle_beta   90.00
_cell.angle_gamma   90.00
#
_symmetry.space_group_name_H-M   'P 1'
#
loop_
_entity.id
_entity.type
_entity.pdbx_description
1 polymer ?
#
loop_
_entity_poly.entity_id
_entity_poly.type
_entity_poly.pdbx_seq_one_letter_code
_entity_poly.pdbx_strand_id
1 'polypeptide(L)' 'MWYGPPPQTYLRARPEQRRRAPIANRRVVVVGGGVIGVCCAYFLAKQSAEVILVERGEIGGAASFGN' A
#
# COMPACT_ATOMS: atom_id res chain seq x y z
N MET A 1 25.67 -40.00 7.68
CA MET A 1 24.26 -40.26 8.05
C MET A 1 23.76 -39.02 8.80
N TRP A 2 23.13 -38.07 8.12
CA TRP A 2 22.69 -36.79 8.70
C TRP A 2 21.21 -36.88 9.05
N TYR A 3 20.87 -36.78 10.33
CA TYR A 3 19.49 -36.56 10.77
C TYR A 3 19.17 -35.07 10.57
N GLY A 4 18.39 -34.76 9.54
CA GLY A 4 17.89 -33.40 9.30
C GLY A 4 17.14 -32.84 10.52
N PRO A 5 17.02 -31.51 10.62
CA PRO A 5 16.36 -30.87 11.76
C PRO A 5 14.91 -31.40 11.92
N PRO A 6 14.42 -31.56 13.16
CA PRO A 6 13.13 -32.18 13.44
C PRO A 6 11.97 -31.44 12.75
N PRO A 7 10.87 -32.13 12.42
CA PRO A 7 9.75 -31.61 11.62
C PRO A 7 9.10 -30.32 12.16
N GLN A 8 9.31 -29.97 13.45
CA GLN A 8 8.85 -28.69 14.00
C GLN A 8 9.54 -27.45 13.42
N THR A 9 10.70 -27.60 12.76
CA THR A 9 11.47 -26.46 12.21
C THR A 9 10.78 -25.82 10.99
N TYR A 10 9.88 -26.54 10.31
CA TYR A 10 9.12 -26.04 9.15
C TYR A 10 7.88 -25.20 9.53
N LEU A 11 7.53 -25.10 10.82
CA LEU A 11 6.36 -24.33 11.29
C LEU A 11 6.65 -22.84 11.56
N ARG A 12 7.88 -22.36 11.33
CA ARG A 12 8.28 -20.97 11.66
C ARG A 12 7.95 -19.90 10.63
N ALA A 13 7.41 -20.27 9.48
CA ALA A 13 6.89 -19.29 8.52
C ALA A 13 5.50 -19.74 8.07
N ARG A 14 4.47 -19.50 8.90
CA ARG A 14 3.09 -19.53 8.41
C ARG A 14 2.83 -18.19 7.69
N PRO A 15 2.76 -18.15 6.35
CA PRO A 15 2.41 -16.92 5.61
C PRO A 15 0.98 -16.44 5.89
N GLU A 16 0.17 -17.28 6.54
CA GLU A 16 -1.28 -17.17 6.75
C GLU A 16 -1.78 -15.98 7.60
N GLN A 17 -0.91 -15.14 8.20
CA GLN A 17 -1.39 -14.13 9.17
C GLN A 17 -0.72 -12.76 9.14
N ARG A 18 -0.32 -12.24 7.98
CA ARG A 18 -0.40 -10.77 7.80
C ARG A 18 -1.87 -10.42 7.61
N ARG A 19 -2.65 -10.43 8.69
CA ARG A 19 -3.93 -9.71 8.72
C ARG A 19 -3.63 -8.32 8.19
N ARG A 20 -4.27 -7.93 7.07
CA ARG A 20 -4.18 -6.55 6.59
C ARG A 20 -4.63 -5.68 7.74
N ALA A 21 -3.68 -5.01 8.39
CA ALA A 21 -4.01 -4.14 9.49
C ALA A 21 -4.94 -3.05 8.93
N PRO A 22 -5.99 -2.66 9.68
CA PRO A 22 -6.96 -1.67 9.21
C PRO A 22 -6.24 -0.40 8.79
N ILE A 23 -6.55 0.13 7.60
CA ILE A 23 -5.94 1.34 7.04
C ILE A 23 -6.42 2.61 7.75
N ALA A 24 -7.53 2.54 8.49
CA ALA A 24 -8.04 3.64 9.30
C ALA A 24 -6.97 4.22 10.22
N ASN A 25 -6.90 5.54 10.28
CA ASN A 25 -5.98 6.35 11.07
C ASN A 25 -4.49 6.16 10.74
N ARG A 26 -4.15 5.53 9.60
CA ARG A 26 -2.78 5.55 9.09
C ARG A 26 -2.48 6.82 8.32
N ARG A 27 -1.29 7.35 8.52
CA ARG A 27 -0.71 8.43 7.70
C ARG A 27 -0.13 7.86 6.42
N VAL A 28 -0.56 8.39 5.28
CA VAL A 28 -0.11 7.95 3.96
C VAL A 28 0.23 9.17 3.11
N VAL A 29 1.39 9.15 2.47
CA VAL A 29 1.76 10.13 1.45
C VAL A 29 1.66 9.49 0.08
N VAL A 30 0.91 10.10 -0.82
CA VAL A 30 0.79 9.71 -2.23
C VAL A 30 1.57 10.71 -3.07
N VAL A 31 2.49 10.22 -3.91
CA VAL A 31 3.34 11.06 -4.78
C VAL A 31 2.91 10.87 -6.23
N GLY A 32 2.58 11.98 -6.90
CA GLY A 32 2.05 12.02 -8.26
C GLY A 32 0.55 12.28 -8.27
N GLY A 33 0.13 13.40 -8.85
CA GLY A 33 -1.25 13.89 -8.95
C GLY A 33 -1.96 13.52 -10.25
N GLY A 34 -1.47 12.52 -10.99
CA GLY A 34 -2.22 11.93 -12.12
C GLY A 34 -3.44 11.12 -11.65
N VAL A 35 -4.24 10.61 -12.59
CA VAL A 35 -5.50 9.88 -12.29
C VAL A 35 -5.30 8.75 -11.28
N ILE A 36 -4.21 7.99 -11.41
CA ILE A 36 -3.89 6.89 -10.49
C ILE A 36 -3.64 7.40 -9.08
N GLY A 37 -2.83 8.44 -8.92
CA GLY A 37 -2.50 9.00 -7.61
C GLY A 37 -3.72 9.62 -6.92
N VAL A 38 -4.56 10.34 -7.68
CA VAL A 38 -5.83 10.89 -7.17
C VAL A 38 -6.78 9.76 -6.74
N CYS A 39 -6.93 8.71 -7.55
CA CYS A 39 -7.74 7.55 -7.19
C CYS A 39 -7.21 6.85 -5.94
N CYS A 40 -5.89 6.62 -5.84
CA CYS A 40 -5.26 6.06 -4.66
C CYS A 40 -5.56 6.90 -3.41
N ALA A 41 -5.35 8.22 -3.49
CA ALA A 41 -5.61 9.12 -2.37
C ALA A 41 -7.09 9.10 -1.95
N TYR A 42 -8.01 9.14 -2.93
CA TYR A 42 -9.45 9.07 -2.70
C TYR A 42 -9.87 7.79 -1.97
N PHE A 43 -9.47 6.62 -2.47
CA PHE A 43 -9.87 5.35 -1.87
C PHE A 43 -9.19 5.08 -0.51
N LEU A 44 -8.01 5.64 -0.26
CA LEU A 44 -7.36 5.61 1.05
C LEU A 44 -8.08 6.51 2.05
N ALA A 45 -8.43 7.74 1.66
CA ALA A 45 -9.21 8.66 2.50
C ALA A 45 -10.60 8.11 2.82
N LYS A 46 -11.27 7.46 1.86
CA LYS A 46 -12.55 6.77 2.07
C LYS A 46 -12.46 5.61 3.07
N GLN A 47 -11.26 5.08 3.31
CA GLN A 47 -10.96 4.06 4.33
C GLN A 47 -10.45 4.67 5.64
N SER A 48 -10.69 5.97 5.86
CA SER A 48 -10.29 6.72 7.05
C SER A 48 -8.78 6.84 7.26
N ALA A 49 -7.97 6.72 6.22
CA ALA A 49 -6.56 7.08 6.29
C ALA A 49 -6.38 8.62 6.31
N GLU A 50 -5.34 9.09 6.99
CA GLU A 50 -4.86 10.48 6.91
C GLU A 50 -3.93 10.57 5.70
N VAL A 51 -4.41 11.15 4.59
CA VAL A 51 -3.69 11.13 3.30
C VAL A 51 -3.20 12.52 2.92
N ILE A 52 -1.93 12.61 2.53
CA ILE A 52 -1.33 13.78 1.88
C ILE A 52 -0.99 13.40 0.44
N LEU A 53 -1.56 14.09 -0.54
CA LEU A 53 -1.20 13.94 -1.95
C LEU A 53 -0.25 15.07 -2.36
N VAL A 54 0.87 14.73 -2.99
CA VAL A 54 1.87 15.68 -3.47
C VAL A 54 2.05 15.53 -4.98
N GLU A 55 1.94 16.64 -5.70
CA GLU A 55 2.22 16.77 -7.13
C GLU A 55 3.12 17.99 -7.34
N ARG A 56 4.07 17.90 -8.28
CA ARG A 56 4.97 18.99 -8.64
C ARG A 56 4.24 20.05 -9.49
N GLY A 57 3.37 19.61 -10.40
CA GLY A 57 2.61 20.47 -11.30
C GLY A 57 1.13 20.59 -10.92
N GLU A 58 0.26 20.67 -11.92
CA GLU A 58 -1.18 20.65 -11.71
C GLU A 58 -1.69 19.21 -11.57
N ILE A 59 -2.75 19.05 -10.77
CA ILE A 59 -3.45 17.76 -10.64
C ILE A 59 -3.97 17.36 -12.02
N GLY A 60 -3.65 16.14 -12.44
CA GLY A 60 -4.01 15.61 -13.75
C GLY A 60 -3.17 16.12 -14.92
N GLY A 61 -2.20 17.03 -14.72
CA GLY A 61 -1.55 17.79 -15.80
C GLY A 61 -0.54 17.04 -16.69
N ALA A 62 -0.11 15.83 -16.33
CA ALA A 62 0.85 15.04 -17.11
C ALA A 62 0.13 14.13 -18.13
N ALA A 63 0.46 12.84 -18.19
CA ALA A 63 -0.19 11.86 -19.08
C ALA A 63 -1.72 11.69 -18.85
N SER A 64 -2.28 12.32 -17.81
CA SER A 64 -3.72 12.31 -17.51
C SER A 64 -4.50 13.50 -18.08
N PHE A 65 -3.83 14.49 -18.69
CA PHE A 65 -4.48 15.69 -19.25
C PHE A 65 -4.91 15.49 -20.72
N GLY A 66 -4.16 14.69 -21.48
CA GLY A 66 -4.45 14.44 -22.89
C GLY A 66 -3.88 13.11 -23.35
N ASN A 67 -4.75 12.10 -23.41
CA ASN A 67 -4.62 10.95 -24.30
C ASN A 67 -5.72 11.05 -25.35
#